data_AF-A0A2A7GWU1-F1
#
_entry.id   AF-A0A2A7GWU1-F1
#
_cell.length_a   1.000
_cell.length_b   1.000
_cell.length_c   1.000
_cell.angle_alpha   90.00
_cell.angle_beta   90.00
_cell.angle_gamma   90.00
#
_symmetry.space_group_name_H-M   'P 1'
#
loop_
_entity.id
_entity.type
_entity.pdbx_description
1 polymer ?
#
loop_
_entity_poly.entity_id
_entity_poly.type
_entity_poly.pdbx_seq_one_letter_code
_entity_poly.pdbx_strand_id
1 'polypeptide(L)' 'MQVLELIFAKEDGKTVVFSIDNPTTPVNEQTITQVMDTILSSFIFLSIDENTRKKGARLIEKTVSEVNIAP' A
#
# COMPACT_ATOMS: atom_id res chain seq x y z
N MET A 1 -0.96 5.45 -15.19
CA MET A 1 -1.94 5.70 -14.11
C MET A 1 -1.17 5.86 -12.83
N GLN A 2 -1.45 6.90 -12.06
CA GLN A 2 -0.79 7.09 -10.78
C GLN A 2 -1.32 6.10 -9.75
N VAL A 3 -0.40 5.50 -9.01
CA VAL A 3 -0.71 4.58 -7.93
C VAL A 3 0.11 4.99 -6.71
N LEU A 4 -0.58 5.19 -5.58
CA LEU A 4 0.07 5.35 -4.29
C LEU A 4 0.19 3.98 -3.62
N GLU A 5 1.42 3.57 -3.34
CA GLU A 5 1.70 2.32 -2.65
C GLU A 5 2.07 2.60 -1.20
N LEU A 6 1.30 2.03 -0.26
CA LEU A 6 1.58 2.04 1.17
C LEU A 6 2.27 0.73 1.54
N ILE A 7 3.48 0.82 2.08
CA ILE A 7 4.37 -0.32 2.29
C ILE A 7 4.49 -0.58 3.79
N PHE A 8 4.22 -1.82 4.17
CA PHE A 8 4.35 -2.32 5.53
C PHE A 8 5.39 -3.44 5.58
N ALA A 9 6.21 -3.45 6.63
CA ALA A 9 7.18 -4.51 6.90
C ALA A 9 6.60 -5.49 7.91
N LYS A 10 6.85 -6.78 7.68
CA LYS A 10 6.56 -7.88 8.61
C LYS A 10 7.82 -8.39 9.28
N GLU A 11 7.65 -9.11 10.39
CA GLU A 11 8.76 -9.74 11.12
C GLU A 11 9.50 -10.81 10.32
N ASP A 12 8.81 -11.50 9.42
CA ASP A 12 9.41 -12.52 8.55
C ASP A 12 10.28 -11.92 7.42
N GLY A 13 10.51 -10.60 7.45
CA GLY A 13 11.29 -9.87 6.44
C GLY A 13 10.51 -9.57 5.16
N LYS A 14 9.27 -10.04 5.03
CA LYS A 14 8.43 -9.73 3.86
C LYS A 14 7.79 -8.35 3.99
N THR A 15 7.20 -7.90 2.90
CA THR A 15 6.45 -6.65 2.85
C THR A 15 5.04 -6.87 2.32
N VAL A 16 4.09 -6.15 2.90
CA VAL A 16 2.74 -6.00 2.37
C VAL A 16 2.63 -4.63 1.74
N VAL A 17 2.03 -4.59 0.55
CA VAL A 17 1.80 -3.35 -0.19
C VAL A 17 0.32 -3.19 -0.43
N PHE A 18 -0.24 -2.06 0.01
CA PHE A 18 -1.58 -1.63 -0.37
C PHE A 18 -1.46 -0.59 -1.48
N SER A 19 -2.13 -0.83 -2.60
CA SER A 19 -2.13 0.08 -3.74
C SER A 19 -3.44 0.87 -3.79
N ILE A 20 -3.33 2.18 -3.95
CA ILE A 20 -4.46 3.10 -4.15
C ILE A 20 -4.33 3.64 -5.58
N ASP A 21 -5.25 3.24 -6.43
CA ASP A 21 -5.32 3.70 -7.81
C ASP A 21 -5.89 5.13 -7.87
N ASN A 22 -5.30 5.98 -8.71
CA ASN A 22 -5.68 7.40 -8.88
C ASN A 22 -5.75 8.17 -7.55
N PRO A 23 -4.65 8.25 -6.78
CA PRO A 23 -4.64 8.95 -5.51
C PRO A 23 -4.86 10.46 -5.71
N THR A 24 -5.40 11.14 -4.69
CA THR A 24 -5.48 12.60 -4.67
C THR A 24 -4.09 13.22 -4.74
N THR A 25 -3.92 14.24 -5.60
CA THR A 25 -2.66 14.98 -5.76
C THR A 25 -2.83 16.48 -5.44
N PRO A 26 -1.84 17.12 -4.78
CA PRO A 26 -0.58 16.56 -4.30
C PRO A 26 -0.77 15.63 -3.10
N VAL A 27 0.07 14.61 -3.00
CA VAL A 27 0.03 13.66 -1.89
C VAL A 27 0.62 14.32 -0.63
N ASN A 28 -0.12 14.25 0.47
CA ASN A 28 0.29 14.84 1.75
C ASN A 28 0.84 13.78 2.71
N GLU A 29 2.09 13.94 3.15
CA GLU A 29 2.81 12.96 3.98
C GLU A 29 2.16 12.72 5.34
N GLN A 30 1.62 13.76 5.98
CA GLN A 30 0.92 13.64 7.26
C GLN A 30 -0.37 12.82 7.09
N THR A 31 -1.10 13.06 6.00
CA THR A 31 -2.33 12.32 5.67
C THR A 31 -2.00 10.85 5.40
N ILE A 32 -0.94 10.56 4.63
CA ILE A 32 -0.47 9.18 4.43
C ILE A 32 -0.16 8.51 5.77
N THR A 33 0.58 9.21 6.63
CA THR A 33 1.01 8.69 7.93
C THR A 33 -0.21 8.30 8.78
N GLN A 34 -1.23 9.16 8.85
CA GLN A 34 -2.48 8.89 9.57
C GLN A 34 -3.26 7.72 8.98
N VAL A 35 -3.32 7.60 7.66
CA VAL A 35 -3.96 6.45 6.98
C VAL A 35 -3.23 5.16 7.33
N MET A 36 -1.90 5.16 7.28
CA MET A 36 -1.10 3.98 7.63
C MET A 36 -1.27 3.59 9.10
N ASP A 37 -1.37 4.56 10.02
CA ASP A 37 -1.64 4.29 11.45
C ASP A 37 -3.04 3.71 11.66
N THR A 38 -4.04 4.22 10.94
CA THR A 38 -5.42 3.69 10.97
C THR A 38 -5.47 2.26 10.46
N ILE A 39 -4.73 1.96 9.39
CA ILE A 39 -4.64 0.60 8.84
C ILE A 39 -4.05 -0.37 9.87
N LEU A 40 -2.96 0.01 10.55
CA LEU A 40 -2.34 -0.82 11.59
C LEU A 40 -3.24 -1.03 12.81
N SER A 41 -4.00 -0.01 13.22
CA SER A 41 -4.88 -0.09 14.39
C SER A 41 -6.23 -0.78 14.13
N SER A 42 -6.62 -0.91 12.87
CA SER A 42 -7.92 -1.48 12.50
C SER A 42 -8.02 -2.99 12.73
N PHE A 43 -6.91 -3.72 12.64
CA PHE A 43 -6.86 -5.20 12.70
C PHE A 43 -7.86 -5.92 11.75
N ILE A 44 -8.36 -5.25 10.71
CA ILE A 44 -9.34 -5.82 9.76
C ILE A 44 -8.68 -6.55 8.58
N PHE A 45 -7.38 -6.32 8.36
CA PHE A 45 -6.66 -6.89 7.24
C PHE A 45 -5.91 -8.15 7.69
N LEU A 46 -6.27 -9.31 7.12
CA LEU A 46 -5.56 -10.57 7.37
C LEU A 46 -4.08 -10.52 7.00
N SER A 47 -3.69 -9.60 6.13
CA SER A 47 -2.31 -9.36 5.74
C SER A 47 -1.53 -8.54 6.78
N ILE A 48 -2.18 -8.02 7.83
CA ILE A 48 -1.55 -7.23 8.89
C ILE A 48 -1.71 -7.97 10.22
N ASP A 49 -0.65 -7.98 11.00
CA ASP A 49 -0.59 -8.54 12.35
C ASP A 49 -0.03 -7.51 13.33
N GLU A 50 0.03 -7.89 14.61
CA GLU A 50 0.54 -7.04 15.69
C GLU A 50 2.00 -6.58 15.51
N ASN A 51 2.79 -7.29 14.71
CA ASN A 51 4.20 -7.00 14.50
C ASN A 51 4.48 -6.27 13.19
N THR A 52 3.44 -6.01 12.40
CA THR A 52 3.52 -5.23 11.18
C THR A 52 3.83 -3.76 11.49
N ARG A 53 4.75 -3.15 10.74
CA ARG A 53 5.18 -1.74 10.93
C ARG A 53 5.15 -0.96 9.62
N LYS A 54 4.99 0.36 9.71
CA LYS A 54 5.13 1.26 8.54
C LYS A 54 6.56 1.16 8.01
N LYS A 55 6.71 0.84 6.71
CA LYS A 55 8.01 0.86 6.02
C LYS A 55 8.19 2.13 5.19
N GLY A 56 7.11 2.63 4.59
CA GLY A 56 7.08 3.88 3.83
C GLY A 56 5.93 3.91 2.83
N ALA A 57 5.91 4.93 1.98
CA ALA A 57 4.98 5.04 0.87
C ALA A 57 5.71 5.57 -0.37
N ARG A 58 5.20 5.25 -1.56
CA ARG A 58 5.73 5.78 -2.82
C ARG A 58 4.61 6.02 -3.83
N LEU A 59 4.72 7.11 -4.57
CA LEU A 59 3.89 7.39 -5.72
C LEU A 59 4.60 6.84 -6.97
N ILE A 60 3.91 6.02 -7.74
CA ILE A 60 4.45 5.42 -8.97
C ILE A 60 3.53 5.68 -10.17
N GLU A 61 4.11 5.65 -11.36
CA GLU A 61 3.35 5.55 -12.62
C GLU A 61 3.26 4.09 -13.04
N LYS A 62 2.03 3.58 -13.19
CA LYS A 62 1.74 2.21 -13.59
C LYS A 62 1.16 2.19 -15.01
N THR A 63 1.74 1.33 -15.85
CA THR A 63 1.19 0.95 -17.15
C THR A 63 0.60 -0.45 -17.04
N VAL A 64 -0.65 -0.62 -17.46
CA VAL A 64 -1.34 -1.92 -17.46
C VAL A 64 -1.62 -2.32 -18.90
N SER A 65 -1.27 -3.56 -19.24
CA SER A 65 -1.57 -4.15 -20.54
C SER A 65 -2.20 -5.50 -20.31
N GLU A 66 -3.40 -5.70 -20.84
CA GLU A 66 -4.09 -6.98 -20.78
C GLU A 66 -3.41 -7.98 -21.71
N VAL A 67 -3.24 -9.21 -21.24
CA VAL A 67 -2.70 -10.32 -22.03
C VAL A 67 -3.76 -11.41 -22.09
N ASN A 68 -4.09 -11.85 -23.31
CA ASN A 68 -5.03 -12.94 -23.50
C ASN A 68 -4.35 -14.29 -23.21
N ILE A 69 -5.00 -15.15 -22.42
CA ILE A 69 -4.51 -16.50 -22.10
C ILE A 69 -5.48 -17.51 -22.70
N ALA A 70 -4.96 -18.44 -23.51
CA ALA A 70 -5.75 -19.56 -24.03
C ALA A 70 -6.09 -20.55 -22.90
N PRO A 71 -7.28 -21.18 -22.93
CA PRO A 71 -7.75 -22.07 -21.87
C PRO A 71 -6.89 -23.34 -21.72
#